data_AF-A0A7V3QJ62-F1
#
_entry.id   AF-A0A7V3QJ62-F1
#
_cell.length_a   1.000
_cell.length_b   1.000
_cell.length_c   1.000
_cell.angle_alpha   90.00
_cell.angle_beta   90.00
_cell.angle_gamma   90.00
#
_symmetry.space_group_name_H-M   'P 1'
#
loop_
_entity.id
_entity.type
_entity.pdbx_description
1 polymer ?
#
loop_
_entity_poly.entity_id
_entity_poly.type
_entity_poly.pdbx_seq_one_letter_code
_entity_poly.pdbx_strand_id
1 'polypeptide(L)'
;MRYIFLLVSFISFVLFSGYGFAIDIFKPLTNYQESKKAYETYKSGYLSEKNYESAWEFAAIARFFGNYFVKDVEAKKKIFEEAKDAALFATKVNANGVEGHYYLGVAYGSWAEATGIMNSLFLAGPIVDEMTKVINLDPKFRNGSAYAVRARVYQKAPGWPVSIGDRKKAQKDFEEAIKYDNRMSYRFYAEFLIGIGEKEEARKIAEKGLNLPPNELEPVADEDEMEILKKLLSSLKN
;
A
#
# COMPACT_ATOMS: atom_id res chain seq x y z
N MET A 1 16.82 4.33 -62.79
CA MET A 1 15.37 4.11 -62.99
C MET A 1 15.03 2.74 -62.39
N ARG A 2 14.02 2.66 -61.51
CA ARG A 2 13.39 1.46 -60.90
C ARG A 2 14.03 0.74 -59.68
N TYR A 3 13.76 1.36 -58.54
CA TYR A 3 13.18 0.84 -57.29
C TYR A 3 12.48 -0.57 -57.21
N ILE A 4 12.69 -1.21 -56.05
CA ILE A 4 11.80 -2.05 -55.19
C ILE A 4 11.64 -3.55 -55.53
N PHE A 5 12.16 -4.44 -54.66
CA PHE A 5 11.41 -5.31 -53.72
C PHE A 5 12.38 -6.27 -53.00
N LEU A 6 12.05 -6.62 -51.75
CA LEU A 6 12.70 -7.60 -50.84
C LEU A 6 13.77 -7.06 -49.88
N LEU A 7 13.31 -6.38 -48.82
CA LEU A 7 13.83 -6.57 -47.45
C LEU A 7 12.96 -5.76 -46.46
N VAL A 8 11.74 -6.25 -46.22
CA VAL A 8 10.95 -5.87 -45.03
C VAL A 8 10.36 -7.15 -44.47
N SER A 9 11.13 -7.83 -43.63
CA SER A 9 10.67 -8.99 -42.85
C SER A 9 11.43 -9.07 -41.52
N PHE A 10 11.67 -7.93 -40.88
CA PHE A 10 12.32 -7.85 -39.57
C PHE A 10 11.76 -6.71 -38.71
N ILE A 11 10.44 -6.53 -38.73
CA ILE A 11 9.73 -5.71 -37.73
C ILE A 11 8.41 -6.40 -37.41
N SER A 12 8.46 -7.53 -36.71
CA SER A 12 7.28 -8.17 -36.09
C SER A 12 7.67 -9.11 -34.94
N PHE A 13 8.69 -8.79 -34.15
CA PHE A 13 9.01 -9.57 -32.95
C PHE A 13 9.68 -8.71 -31.87
N VAL A 14 9.11 -7.54 -31.63
CA VAL A 14 9.27 -6.79 -30.38
C VAL A 14 7.87 -6.30 -30.07
N LEU A 15 7.45 -6.34 -28.79
CA LEU A 15 6.12 -6.06 -28.23
C LEU A 15 5.34 -7.32 -27.81
N PHE A 16 5.89 -8.09 -26.88
CA PHE A 16 5.10 -8.68 -25.78
C PHE A 16 6.02 -9.10 -24.61
N SER A 17 7.01 -8.27 -24.27
CA SER A 17 7.90 -8.50 -23.12
C SER A 17 7.53 -7.52 -22.01
N GLY A 18 6.67 -7.96 -21.07
CA GLY A 18 6.58 -7.49 -19.67
C GLY A 18 6.26 -6.02 -19.37
N TYR A 19 6.40 -5.09 -20.32
CA TYR A 19 6.25 -3.65 -20.09
C TYR A 19 4.81 -3.15 -20.20
N GLY A 20 3.89 -3.97 -20.73
CA GLY A 20 2.48 -3.60 -20.86
C GLY A 20 1.70 -3.64 -19.54
N PHE A 21 2.12 -4.46 -18.57
CA PHE A 21 1.43 -4.61 -17.28
C PHE A 21 1.86 -3.58 -16.24
N ALA A 22 3.15 -3.27 -16.15
CA ALA A 22 3.66 -2.28 -15.20
C ALA A 22 3.09 -0.85 -15.40
N ILE A 23 2.63 -0.52 -16.62
CA ILE A 23 1.99 0.78 -16.92
C ILE A 23 0.51 0.80 -16.48
N ASP A 24 -0.16 -0.35 -16.41
CA ASP A 24 -1.60 -0.45 -16.17
C ASP A 24 -1.95 -0.49 -14.67
N ILE A 25 -1.03 -0.88 -13.77
CA ILE A 25 -1.26 -0.79 -12.31
C ILE A 25 -1.33 0.66 -11.80
N PHE A 26 -0.75 1.62 -12.53
CA PHE A 26 -0.80 3.04 -12.20
C PHE A 26 -1.98 3.74 -12.86
N LYS A 27 -2.79 3.02 -13.65
CA LYS A 27 -4.04 3.55 -14.15
C LYS A 27 -5.00 3.74 -12.96
N PRO A 28 -5.58 4.93 -12.79
CA PRO A 28 -6.53 5.17 -11.72
C PRO A 28 -7.72 4.21 -11.80
N LEU A 29 -7.92 3.44 -10.74
CA LEU A 29 -9.08 2.57 -10.57
C LEU A 29 -10.15 3.34 -9.79
N THR A 30 -11.19 3.78 -10.50
CA THR A 30 -12.12 4.80 -9.96
C THR A 30 -13.46 4.23 -9.52
N ASN A 31 -13.82 3.05 -10.02
CA ASN A 31 -15.09 2.41 -9.69
C ASN A 31 -14.97 0.90 -9.49
N TYR A 32 -16.05 0.32 -8.98
CA TYR A 32 -16.12 -1.11 -8.65
C TYR A 32 -15.88 -2.01 -9.88
N GLN A 33 -16.47 -1.68 -11.04
CA GLN A 33 -16.38 -2.55 -12.22
C GLN A 33 -14.97 -2.58 -12.79
N GLU A 34 -14.32 -1.42 -12.87
CA GLU A 34 -12.90 -1.32 -13.24
C GLU A 34 -12.01 -2.09 -12.27
N SER A 35 -12.18 -1.86 -10.97
CA SER A 35 -11.35 -2.49 -9.94
C SER A 35 -11.54 -4.01 -9.88
N LYS A 36 -12.78 -4.49 -10.05
CA LYS A 36 -13.09 -5.91 -10.12
C LYS A 36 -12.47 -6.56 -11.35
N LYS A 37 -12.59 -5.92 -12.53
CA LYS A 37 -11.97 -6.42 -13.76
C LYS A 37 -10.45 -6.47 -13.63
N ALA A 38 -9.84 -5.45 -13.03
CA ALA A 38 -8.39 -5.45 -12.75
C ALA A 38 -8.03 -6.62 -11.83
N TYR A 39 -8.74 -6.79 -10.71
CA TYR A 39 -8.53 -7.91 -9.79
C TYR A 39 -8.59 -9.27 -10.50
N GLU A 40 -9.61 -9.53 -11.32
CA GLU A 40 -9.75 -10.79 -12.07
C GLU A 40 -8.63 -10.97 -13.10
N THR A 41 -8.22 -9.90 -13.79
CA THR A 41 -7.17 -9.93 -14.82
C THR A 41 -5.81 -10.24 -14.21
N TYR A 42 -5.42 -9.50 -13.17
CA TYR A 42 -4.13 -9.69 -12.50
C TYR A 42 -4.08 -11.03 -11.74
N LYS A 43 -5.21 -11.50 -11.20
CA LYS A 43 -5.30 -12.85 -10.63
C LYS A 43 -5.00 -13.91 -11.67
N SER A 44 -5.63 -13.83 -12.85
CA SER A 44 -5.38 -14.78 -13.94
C SER A 44 -3.93 -14.74 -14.41
N GLY A 45 -3.36 -13.54 -14.58
CA GLY A 45 -1.95 -13.35 -14.93
C GLY A 45 -1.00 -14.00 -13.92
N TYR A 46 -1.20 -13.74 -12.62
CA TYR A 46 -0.42 -14.37 -11.55
C TYR A 46 -0.55 -15.91 -11.55
N LEU A 47 -1.75 -16.44 -11.76
CA LEU A 47 -1.97 -17.89 -11.80
C LEU A 47 -1.29 -18.55 -13.01
N SER A 48 -1.17 -17.82 -14.12
CA SER A 48 -0.52 -18.30 -15.34
C SER A 48 1.00 -18.19 -15.29
N GLU A 49 1.53 -17.03 -14.90
CA GLU A 49 2.96 -16.73 -15.01
C GLU A 49 3.78 -17.15 -13.80
N LYS A 50 3.24 -16.99 -12.59
CA LYS A 50 3.91 -17.34 -11.32
C LYS A 50 5.35 -16.83 -11.22
N ASN A 51 5.58 -15.57 -11.57
CA ASN A 51 6.86 -14.88 -11.43
C ASN A 51 6.78 -13.77 -10.36
N TYR A 52 7.88 -13.02 -10.18
CA TYR A 52 7.94 -11.93 -9.19
C TYR A 52 6.92 -10.82 -9.51
N GLU A 53 6.94 -10.34 -10.76
CA GLU A 53 6.15 -9.22 -11.25
C GLU A 53 4.66 -9.46 -11.10
N SER A 54 4.16 -10.55 -11.69
CA SER A 54 2.75 -10.92 -11.64
C SER A 54 2.24 -11.12 -10.20
N ALA A 55 3.11 -11.54 -9.27
CA ALA A 55 2.74 -11.80 -7.89
C ALA A 55 2.56 -10.51 -7.06
N TRP A 56 3.52 -9.59 -7.09
CA TRP A 56 3.37 -8.34 -6.32
C TRP A 56 2.32 -7.42 -6.96
N GLU A 57 2.19 -7.42 -8.29
CA GLU A 57 1.17 -6.65 -9.00
C GLU A 57 -0.24 -7.15 -8.62
N PHE A 58 -0.46 -8.46 -8.64
CA PHE A 58 -1.73 -9.03 -8.17
C PHE A 58 -1.99 -8.70 -6.69
N ALA A 59 -0.97 -8.80 -5.83
CA ALA A 59 -1.12 -8.43 -4.43
C ALA A 59 -1.55 -6.97 -4.25
N ALA A 60 -0.95 -6.05 -5.01
CA ALA A 60 -1.29 -4.64 -5.02
C ALA A 60 -2.76 -4.41 -5.39
N ILE A 61 -3.20 -4.98 -6.51
CA ILE A 61 -4.55 -4.82 -7.05
C ILE A 61 -5.58 -5.48 -6.14
N ALA A 62 -5.33 -6.71 -5.67
CA ALA A 62 -6.23 -7.40 -4.76
C ALA A 62 -6.42 -6.63 -3.45
N ARG A 63 -5.34 -6.13 -2.84
CA ARG A 63 -5.42 -5.31 -1.64
C ARG A 63 -6.21 -4.02 -1.90
N PHE A 64 -5.95 -3.32 -3.01
CA PHE A 64 -6.68 -2.10 -3.36
C PHE A 64 -8.18 -2.38 -3.53
N PHE A 65 -8.54 -3.38 -4.34
CA PHE A 65 -9.93 -3.77 -4.56
C PHE A 65 -10.64 -4.13 -3.23
N GLY A 66 -9.99 -4.95 -2.40
CA GLY A 66 -10.54 -5.34 -1.10
C GLY A 66 -10.73 -4.16 -0.13
N ASN A 67 -9.83 -3.17 -0.14
CA ASN A 67 -9.93 -2.01 0.75
C ASN A 67 -11.06 -1.08 0.37
N TYR A 68 -11.16 -0.72 -0.91
CA TYR A 68 -11.99 0.41 -1.37
C TYR A 68 -13.33 -0.01 -1.98
N PHE A 69 -13.46 -1.25 -2.46
CA PHE A 69 -14.62 -1.66 -3.27
C PHE A 69 -15.39 -2.85 -2.72
N VAL A 70 -14.86 -3.55 -1.71
CA VAL A 70 -15.50 -4.74 -1.14
C VAL A 70 -15.99 -4.44 0.28
N LYS A 71 -17.32 -4.53 0.46
CA LYS A 71 -17.99 -4.33 1.75
C LYS A 71 -18.27 -5.63 2.50
N ASP A 72 -18.51 -6.73 1.76
CA ASP A 72 -18.76 -8.04 2.36
C ASP A 72 -17.50 -8.53 3.09
N VAL A 73 -17.66 -8.87 4.37
CA VAL A 73 -16.54 -9.18 5.27
C VAL A 73 -15.83 -10.46 4.85
N GLU A 74 -16.57 -11.49 4.47
CA GLU A 74 -16.00 -12.78 4.11
C GLU A 74 -15.29 -12.72 2.75
N ALA A 75 -15.87 -12.02 1.77
CA ALA A 75 -15.20 -11.74 0.50
C ALA A 75 -13.93 -10.93 0.70
N LYS A 76 -13.96 -9.89 1.56
CA LYS A 76 -12.80 -9.04 1.87
C LYS A 76 -11.67 -9.86 2.50
N LYS A 77 -11.99 -10.73 3.45
CA LYS A 77 -11.02 -11.65 4.08
C LYS A 77 -10.33 -12.54 3.05
N LYS A 78 -11.08 -13.15 2.13
CA LYS A 78 -10.52 -14.00 1.07
C LYS A 78 -9.61 -13.22 0.13
N ILE A 79 -10.03 -12.03 -0.30
CA ILE A 79 -9.23 -11.17 -1.19
C ILE A 79 -7.92 -10.74 -0.52
N PHE A 80 -7.94 -10.40 0.78
CA PHE A 80 -6.72 -10.06 1.51
C PHE A 80 -5.81 -11.26 1.76
N GLU A 81 -6.38 -12.44 1.95
CA GLU A 81 -5.59 -13.67 2.02
C GLU A 81 -4.86 -13.94 0.70
N GLU A 82 -5.54 -13.79 -0.44
CA GLU A 82 -4.93 -13.92 -1.76
C GLU A 82 -3.83 -12.87 -2.00
N ALA A 83 -4.06 -11.62 -1.60
CA ALA A 83 -3.06 -10.56 -1.69
C ALA A 83 -1.81 -10.88 -0.84
N LYS A 84 -2.02 -11.34 0.39
CA LYS A 84 -0.97 -11.76 1.32
C LYS A 84 -0.15 -12.92 0.74
N ASP A 85 -0.82 -13.95 0.21
CA ASP A 85 -0.14 -15.14 -0.32
C ASP A 85 0.65 -14.84 -1.60
N ALA A 86 0.12 -13.97 -2.46
CA ALA A 86 0.82 -13.52 -3.66
C ALA A 86 2.06 -12.67 -3.32
N ALA A 87 1.94 -11.71 -2.40
CA ALA A 87 3.09 -10.93 -1.96
C ALA A 87 4.15 -11.79 -1.25
N LEU A 88 3.73 -12.78 -0.45
CA LEU A 88 4.63 -13.74 0.17
C LEU A 88 5.37 -14.60 -0.87
N PHE A 89 4.69 -14.95 -1.97
CA PHE A 89 5.37 -15.60 -3.09
C PHE A 89 6.39 -14.65 -3.73
N ALA A 90 6.04 -13.37 -3.95
CA ALA A 90 6.97 -12.38 -4.52
C ALA A 90 8.25 -12.24 -3.69
N THR A 91 8.17 -12.16 -2.35
CA THR A 91 9.37 -12.07 -1.49
C THR A 91 10.24 -13.33 -1.53
N LYS A 92 9.65 -14.50 -1.77
CA LYS A 92 10.39 -15.76 -1.95
C LYS A 92 11.09 -15.84 -3.30
N VAL A 93 10.47 -15.33 -4.35
CA VAL A 93 11.05 -15.32 -5.71
C VAL A 93 12.16 -14.29 -5.82
N ASN A 94 11.99 -13.10 -5.22
CA ASN A 94 12.99 -12.05 -5.21
C ASN A 94 13.05 -11.35 -3.83
N ALA A 95 13.99 -11.78 -2.99
CA ALA A 95 14.19 -11.24 -1.64
C ALA A 95 14.82 -9.83 -1.59
N ASN A 96 15.15 -9.25 -2.75
CA ASN A 96 15.60 -7.86 -2.89
C ASN A 96 14.60 -6.99 -3.65
N GLY A 97 13.44 -7.55 -4.01
CA GLY A 97 12.36 -6.82 -4.66
C GLY A 97 11.57 -5.98 -3.65
N VAL A 98 11.63 -4.66 -3.79
CA VAL A 98 11.00 -3.74 -2.83
C VAL A 98 9.48 -3.85 -2.83
N GLU A 99 8.87 -4.08 -4.00
CA GLU A 99 7.43 -4.20 -4.18
C GLU A 99 6.87 -5.40 -3.40
N GLY A 100 7.53 -6.55 -3.51
CA GLY A 100 7.12 -7.76 -2.79
C GLY A 100 7.06 -7.54 -1.28
N HIS A 101 8.12 -6.96 -0.70
CA HIS A 101 8.17 -6.65 0.73
C HIS A 101 7.12 -5.61 1.14
N TYR A 102 6.96 -4.54 0.35
CA TYR A 102 5.98 -3.51 0.64
C TYR A 102 4.56 -4.06 0.63
N TYR A 103 4.17 -4.73 -0.45
CA TYR A 103 2.82 -5.28 -0.59
C TYR A 103 2.55 -6.41 0.40
N LEU A 104 3.57 -7.17 0.83
CA LEU A 104 3.41 -8.17 1.88
C LEU A 104 3.06 -7.52 3.22
N GLY A 105 3.83 -6.51 3.65
CA GLY A 105 3.56 -5.84 4.93
C GLY A 105 2.22 -5.11 4.94
N VAL A 106 1.82 -4.42 3.86
CA VAL A 106 0.49 -3.80 3.81
C VAL A 106 -0.66 -4.80 3.64
N ALA A 107 -0.42 -5.97 3.03
CA ALA A 107 -1.41 -7.05 2.97
C ALA A 107 -1.57 -7.74 4.33
N TYR A 108 -0.50 -7.92 5.10
CA TYR A 108 -0.58 -8.37 6.49
C TYR A 108 -1.45 -7.43 7.33
N GLY A 109 -1.27 -6.11 7.19
CA GLY A 109 -2.13 -5.12 7.86
C GLY A 109 -3.61 -5.28 7.51
N SER A 110 -3.94 -5.32 6.21
CA SER A 110 -5.32 -5.48 5.75
C SER A 110 -5.94 -6.82 6.17
N TRP A 111 -5.18 -7.93 6.10
CA TRP A 111 -5.66 -9.24 6.54
C TRP A 111 -5.84 -9.31 8.06
N ALA A 112 -4.94 -8.71 8.84
CA ALA A 112 -5.08 -8.59 10.29
C ALA A 112 -6.35 -7.84 10.68
N GLU A 113 -6.65 -6.71 10.02
CA GLU A 113 -7.87 -5.94 10.25
C GLU A 113 -9.14 -6.75 9.92
N ALA A 114 -9.11 -7.54 8.84
CA ALA A 114 -10.25 -8.36 8.42
C ALA A 114 -10.45 -9.64 9.23
N THR A 115 -9.43 -10.12 9.95
CA THR A 115 -9.47 -11.41 10.66
C THR A 115 -9.45 -11.29 12.18
N GLY A 116 -9.30 -10.08 12.71
CA GLY A 116 -9.50 -9.75 14.11
C GLY A 116 -8.20 -9.67 14.93
N ILE A 117 -8.39 -9.31 16.21
CA ILE A 117 -7.32 -8.81 17.09
C ILE A 117 -6.17 -9.79 17.33
N MET A 118 -6.44 -11.10 17.34
CA MET A 118 -5.40 -12.12 17.57
C MET A 118 -4.39 -12.16 16.42
N ASN A 119 -4.87 -12.08 15.18
CA ASN A 119 -4.00 -12.03 14.01
C ASN A 119 -3.25 -10.68 13.94
N SER A 120 -3.89 -9.58 14.36
CA SER A 120 -3.21 -8.29 14.47
C SER A 120 -2.01 -8.32 15.42
N LEU A 121 -2.13 -9.02 16.55
CA LEU A 121 -1.03 -9.15 17.50
C LEU A 121 0.13 -9.97 16.92
N PHE A 122 -0.17 -11.10 16.28
CA PHE A 122 0.85 -11.97 15.69
C PHE A 122 1.57 -11.32 14.50
N LEU A 123 0.86 -10.53 13.70
CA LEU A 123 1.40 -9.90 12.50
C LEU A 123 2.12 -8.56 12.75
N ALA A 124 2.06 -8.01 13.97
CA ALA A 124 2.75 -6.76 14.29
C ALA A 124 4.27 -6.84 14.00
N GLY A 125 4.94 -7.90 14.47
CA GLY A 125 6.36 -8.14 14.20
C GLY A 125 6.67 -8.29 12.70
N PRO A 126 6.02 -9.24 12.00
CA PRO A 126 6.17 -9.40 10.56
C PRO A 126 5.99 -8.12 9.75
N ILE A 127 4.98 -7.29 10.06
CA ILE A 127 4.80 -6.00 9.36
C ILE A 127 6.00 -5.07 9.58
N VAL A 128 6.53 -4.99 10.81
CA VAL A 128 7.71 -4.17 11.10
C VAL A 128 8.95 -4.67 10.36
N ASP A 129 9.14 -5.98 10.26
CA ASP A 129 10.27 -6.58 9.53
C ASP A 129 10.19 -6.26 8.03
N GLU A 130 9.02 -6.46 7.41
CA GLU A 130 8.79 -6.15 6.00
C GLU A 130 8.98 -4.66 5.71
N MET A 131 8.40 -3.77 6.52
CA MET A 131 8.58 -2.32 6.34
C MET A 131 10.02 -1.89 6.56
N THR A 132 10.75 -2.53 7.48
CA THR A 132 12.18 -2.27 7.68
C THR A 132 13.00 -2.70 6.47
N LYS A 133 12.67 -3.82 5.84
CA LYS A 133 13.30 -4.26 4.60
C LYS A 133 13.02 -3.28 3.45
N VAL A 134 11.79 -2.78 3.30
CA VAL A 134 11.44 -1.74 2.32
C VAL A 134 12.29 -0.48 2.54
N ILE A 135 12.35 0.02 3.78
CA ILE A 135 13.12 1.22 4.12
C ILE A 135 14.62 1.05 3.79
N ASN A 136 15.17 -0.14 4.00
CA ASN A 136 16.57 -0.43 3.67
C ASN A 136 16.83 -0.56 2.17
N LEU A 137 15.84 -1.03 1.39
CA LEU A 137 15.95 -1.21 -0.07
C LEU A 137 15.71 0.11 -0.82
N ASP A 138 14.58 0.77 -0.53
CA ASP A 138 14.22 2.08 -1.08
C ASP A 138 13.34 2.83 -0.06
N PRO A 139 13.92 3.76 0.72
CA PRO A 139 13.18 4.53 1.72
C PRO A 139 12.14 5.49 1.12
N LYS A 140 12.19 5.76 -0.20
CA LYS A 140 11.26 6.66 -0.88
C LYS A 140 10.11 5.92 -1.55
N PHE A 141 10.18 4.58 -1.61
CA PHE A 141 9.17 3.76 -2.27
C PHE A 141 7.77 4.13 -1.75
N ARG A 142 6.84 4.33 -2.68
CA ARG A 142 5.44 4.74 -2.39
C ARG A 142 5.35 5.99 -1.49
N ASN A 143 6.17 7.00 -1.78
CA ASN A 143 6.25 8.25 -1.03
C ASN A 143 6.56 7.99 0.46
N GLY A 144 7.53 7.12 0.73
CA GLY A 144 8.02 6.82 2.08
C GLY A 144 6.98 6.22 3.02
N SER A 145 5.87 5.67 2.50
CA SER A 145 4.76 5.16 3.30
C SER A 145 5.16 4.01 4.24
N ALA A 146 6.26 3.31 3.97
CA ALA A 146 6.79 2.28 4.85
C ALA A 146 7.10 2.78 6.26
N TYR A 147 7.57 4.03 6.39
CA TYR A 147 7.75 4.67 7.71
C TYR A 147 6.42 4.81 8.44
N ALA A 148 5.38 5.32 7.76
CA ALA A 148 4.06 5.51 8.36
C ALA A 148 3.40 4.19 8.76
N VAL A 149 3.53 3.14 7.95
CA VAL A 149 3.00 1.80 8.27
C VAL A 149 3.74 1.21 9.48
N ARG A 150 5.07 1.30 9.53
CA ARG A 150 5.87 0.83 10.67
C ARG A 150 5.54 1.60 11.95
N ALA A 151 5.42 2.93 11.86
CA ALA A 151 5.00 3.80 12.95
C ALA A 151 3.60 3.44 13.47
N ARG A 152 2.66 3.14 12.57
CA ARG A 152 1.30 2.74 12.90
C ARG A 152 1.28 1.46 13.74
N VAL A 153 2.13 0.48 13.42
CA VAL A 153 2.27 -0.73 14.22
C VAL A 153 2.83 -0.40 15.60
N TYR A 154 3.93 0.35 15.67
CA TYR A 154 4.51 0.78 16.96
C TYR A 154 3.53 1.59 17.82
N GLN A 155 2.64 2.37 17.20
CA GLN A 155 1.59 3.12 17.88
C GLN A 155 0.49 2.21 18.47
N LYS A 156 0.03 1.21 17.70
CA LYS A 156 -1.20 0.46 18.00
C LYS A 156 -0.95 -0.85 18.75
N ALA A 157 0.22 -1.45 18.61
CA ALA A 157 0.56 -2.70 19.30
C ALA A 157 0.76 -2.46 20.82
N PRO A 158 0.47 -3.46 21.67
CA PRO A 158 0.88 -3.44 23.07
C PRO A 158 2.40 -3.30 23.22
N GLY A 159 2.87 -2.68 24.29
CA GLY A 159 4.30 -2.56 24.58
C GLY A 159 4.95 -3.87 25.03
N TRP A 160 6.27 -3.80 25.25
CA TRP A 160 7.05 -4.89 25.84
C TRP A 160 6.55 -5.22 27.26
N PRO A 161 6.51 -6.51 27.68
CA PRO A 161 6.98 -7.70 26.97
C PRO A 161 5.95 -8.39 26.07
N VAL A 162 4.72 -7.87 25.98
CA VAL A 162 3.61 -8.55 25.27
C VAL A 162 3.77 -8.45 23.75
N SER A 163 4.22 -7.30 23.26
CA SER A 163 4.44 -7.07 21.83
C SER A 163 5.48 -5.97 21.63
N ILE A 164 5.48 -5.35 20.44
CA ILE A 164 6.53 -4.46 19.93
C ILE A 164 6.17 -2.98 19.99
N GLY A 165 5.05 -2.62 20.61
CA GLY A 165 4.58 -1.24 20.70
C GLY A 165 5.63 -0.32 21.35
N ASP A 166 5.90 0.81 20.72
CA ASP A 166 6.92 1.77 21.14
C ASP A 166 6.58 3.17 20.62
N ARG A 167 6.06 4.03 21.51
CA ARG A 167 5.64 5.39 21.16
C ARG A 167 6.80 6.26 20.64
N LYS A 168 8.02 6.05 21.12
CA LYS A 168 9.19 6.84 20.69
C LYS A 168 9.59 6.47 19.26
N LYS A 169 9.57 5.17 18.93
CA LYS A 169 9.79 4.72 17.55
C LYS A 169 8.67 5.17 16.62
N ALA A 170 7.41 5.08 17.06
CA ALA A 170 6.27 5.58 16.30
C ALA A 170 6.43 7.06 15.94
N GLN A 171 6.73 7.91 16.92
CA GLN A 171 6.93 9.35 16.68
C GLN A 171 8.04 9.60 15.66
N LYS A 172 9.22 9.00 15.85
CA LYS A 172 10.37 9.17 14.94
C LYS A 172 10.03 8.77 13.51
N ASP A 173 9.36 7.63 13.33
CA ASP A 173 8.98 7.16 12.00
C ASP A 173 7.88 8.04 11.38
N PHE A 174 6.93 8.56 12.15
CA PHE A 174 5.94 9.51 11.61
C PHE A 174 6.57 10.83 11.17
N GLU A 175 7.50 11.38 11.96
CA GLU A 175 8.27 12.58 11.61
C GLU A 175 9.08 12.39 10.32
N GLU A 176 9.59 11.17 10.07
CA GLU A 176 10.25 10.83 8.82
C GLU A 176 9.25 10.67 7.67
N ALA A 177 8.13 9.97 7.89
CA ALA A 177 7.14 9.69 6.85
C ALA A 177 6.54 10.96 6.21
N ILE A 178 6.26 11.99 7.01
CA ILE A 178 5.67 13.25 6.50
C ILE A 178 6.62 14.05 5.60
N LYS A 179 7.92 13.72 5.54
CA LYS A 179 8.88 14.37 4.63
C LYS A 179 8.66 14.00 3.17
N TYR A 180 7.90 12.94 2.90
CA TYR A 180 7.64 12.41 1.56
C TYR A 180 6.27 12.82 0.99
N ASP A 181 5.55 13.70 1.70
CA ASP A 181 4.27 14.28 1.29
C ASP A 181 3.18 13.27 0.88
N ASN A 182 2.99 12.25 1.73
CA ASN A 182 1.92 11.27 1.61
C ASN A 182 0.76 11.59 2.58
N ARG A 183 -0.47 11.75 2.06
CA ARG A 183 -1.64 12.17 2.87
C ARG A 183 -1.97 11.21 4.02
N MET A 184 -1.87 9.89 3.79
CA MET A 184 -2.07 8.87 4.83
C MET A 184 -1.03 9.00 5.95
N SER A 185 0.20 9.38 5.63
CA SER A 185 1.25 9.62 6.63
C SER A 185 0.91 10.78 7.56
N TYR A 186 0.41 11.90 7.01
CA TYR A 186 -0.08 13.02 7.81
C TYR A 186 -1.26 12.63 8.69
N ARG A 187 -2.24 11.90 8.15
CA ARG A 187 -3.38 11.41 8.94
C ARG A 187 -2.92 10.53 10.10
N PHE A 188 -2.09 9.52 9.85
CA PHE A 188 -1.63 8.63 10.92
C PHE A 188 -0.84 9.39 11.97
N TYR A 189 -0.03 10.37 11.58
CA TYR A 189 0.71 11.19 12.54
C TYR A 189 -0.22 12.06 13.39
N ALA A 190 -1.23 12.69 12.78
CA ALA A 190 -2.23 13.44 13.53
C ALA A 190 -3.00 12.56 14.53
N GLU A 191 -3.40 11.34 14.13
CA GLU A 191 -4.03 10.37 15.04
C GLU A 191 -3.09 9.95 16.18
N PHE A 192 -1.78 9.85 15.93
CA PHE A 192 -0.78 9.61 16.97
C PHE A 192 -0.68 10.76 17.97
N LEU A 193 -0.58 11.99 17.48
CA LEU A 193 -0.51 13.20 18.30
C LEU A 193 -1.76 13.35 19.19
N ILE A 194 -2.95 13.07 18.65
CA ILE A 194 -4.20 13.01 19.43
C ILE A 194 -4.10 11.97 20.54
N GLY A 195 -3.61 10.77 20.22
CA GLY A 195 -3.46 9.67 21.18
C GLY A 195 -2.51 9.97 22.34
N ILE A 196 -1.61 10.96 22.19
CA ILE A 196 -0.70 11.41 23.25
C ILE A 196 -1.09 12.78 23.85
N GLY A 197 -2.22 13.36 23.45
CA GLY A 197 -2.76 14.61 24.01
C GLY A 197 -2.30 15.89 23.29
N GLU A 198 -1.47 15.78 22.25
CA GLU A 198 -0.90 16.91 21.49
C GLU A 198 -1.90 17.42 20.43
N LYS A 199 -3.09 17.86 20.85
CA LYS A 199 -4.21 18.21 19.96
C LYS A 199 -3.90 19.36 19.00
N GLU A 200 -3.20 20.40 19.47
CA GLU A 200 -2.88 21.56 18.63
C GLU A 200 -1.87 21.21 17.54
N GLU A 201 -0.87 20.38 17.85
CA GLU A 201 0.06 19.89 16.84
C GLU A 201 -0.64 18.93 15.87
N ALA A 202 -1.52 18.06 16.38
CA ALA A 202 -2.34 17.19 15.54
C ALA A 202 -3.18 17.99 14.52
N ARG A 203 -3.76 19.12 14.94
CA ARG A 203 -4.51 20.03 14.06
C ARG A 203 -3.63 20.52 12.91
N LYS A 204 -2.44 21.07 13.20
CA LYS A 204 -1.51 21.56 12.17
C LYS A 204 -1.09 20.46 11.20
N ILE A 205 -0.76 19.28 11.71
CA ILE A 205 -0.36 18.13 10.90
C ILE A 205 -1.51 17.68 9.99
N ALA A 206 -2.74 17.60 10.51
CA ALA A 206 -3.91 17.24 9.73
C ALA A 206 -4.28 18.30 8.67
N GLU A 207 -4.16 19.60 8.99
CA GLU A 207 -4.35 20.69 8.02
C GLU A 207 -3.33 20.63 6.89
N LYS A 208 -2.05 20.40 7.23
CA LYS A 208 -0.99 20.22 6.22
C LYS A 208 -1.28 19.03 5.31
N GLY A 209 -1.66 17.89 5.89
CA GLY A 209 -2.07 16.70 5.14
C GLY A 209 -3.26 16.96 4.22
N LEU A 210 -4.27 17.71 4.67
CA LEU A 210 -5.47 18.02 3.87
C LEU A 210 -5.16 18.95 2.68
N ASN A 211 -4.18 19.83 2.83
CA ASN A 211 -3.78 20.80 1.82
C ASN A 211 -2.78 20.27 0.78
N LEU A 212 -2.36 18.99 0.86
CA LEU A 212 -1.55 18.38 -0.20
C LEU A 212 -2.32 18.36 -1.54
N PRO A 213 -1.62 18.51 -2.69
CA PRO A 213 -2.22 18.33 -4.01
C PRO A 213 -2.93 16.97 -4.13
N PRO A 214 -4.02 16.87 -4.90
CA PRO A 214 -4.69 15.59 -5.15
C PRO A 214 -3.74 14.55 -5.76
N ASN A 215 -3.83 13.31 -5.30
CA ASN A 215 -3.10 12.19 -5.91
C ASN A 215 -3.88 11.63 -7.11
N GLU A 216 -3.47 12.03 -8.32
CA GLU A 216 -4.14 11.63 -9.56
C GLU A 216 -4.00 10.13 -9.88
N LEU A 217 -3.02 9.42 -9.30
CA LEU A 217 -2.81 7.99 -9.52
C LEU A 217 -3.74 7.12 -8.67
N GLU A 218 -4.07 7.58 -7.47
CA GLU A 218 -4.93 6.86 -6.52
C GLU A 218 -6.06 7.76 -5.99
N PRO A 219 -6.94 8.31 -6.86
CA PRO A 219 -7.91 9.33 -6.49
C PRO A 219 -8.89 8.85 -5.42
N VAL A 220 -9.34 7.60 -5.49
CA VAL A 220 -10.27 7.02 -4.50
C VAL A 220 -9.63 6.93 -3.11
N ALA A 221 -8.37 6.49 -3.04
CA ALA A 221 -7.65 6.43 -1.78
C ALA A 221 -7.37 7.83 -1.22
N ASP A 222 -7.06 8.80 -2.09
CA ASP A 222 -6.80 10.18 -1.69
C ASP A 222 -8.06 10.88 -1.17
N GLU A 223 -9.19 10.69 -1.85
CA GLU A 223 -10.51 11.19 -1.42
C GLU A 223 -10.91 10.64 -0.05
N ASP A 224 -10.76 9.32 0.17
CA ASP A 224 -11.00 8.69 1.48
C ASP A 224 -10.12 9.32 2.57
N GLU A 225 -8.83 9.50 2.31
CA GLU A 225 -7.89 10.12 3.26
C GLU A 225 -8.24 11.60 3.53
N MET A 226 -8.66 12.36 2.52
CA MET A 226 -9.17 13.72 2.69
C MET A 226 -10.42 13.75 3.56
N GLU A 227 -11.36 12.83 3.37
CA GLU A 227 -12.56 12.74 4.20
C GLU A 227 -12.22 12.45 5.66
N ILE A 228 -11.30 11.51 5.91
CA ILE A 228 -10.88 11.17 7.27
C ILE A 228 -10.21 12.37 7.94
N LEU A 229 -9.34 13.09 7.23
CA LEU A 229 -8.72 14.31 7.74
C LEU A 229 -9.74 15.42 8.06
N LYS A 230 -10.74 15.63 7.19
CA LYS A 230 -11.84 16.58 7.46
C LYS A 230 -12.62 16.21 8.73
N LYS A 231 -12.91 14.91 8.91
CA LYS A 231 -13.58 14.39 10.12
C LYS A 231 -12.70 14.57 11.36
N LEU A 232 -11.40 14.31 11.26
CA LEU A 232 -10.43 14.51 12.34
C LEU A 232 -10.33 15.98 12.77
N LEU A 233 -10.22 16.90 11.81
CA LEU A 233 -10.17 18.33 12.10
C LEU A 233 -11.46 18.84 12.76
N SER A 234 -12.60 18.27 12.38
CA SER A 234 -13.88 18.63 12.97
C SER A 234 -13.98 18.18 14.43
N SER A 235 -13.42 17.02 14.79
CA SER A 235 -13.42 16.54 16.19
C SER A 235 -12.46 17.31 17.10
N LEU A 236 -11.46 17.99 16.54
CA LEU A 236 -10.50 18.85 17.28
C LEU A 236 -11.00 20.27 17.56
N LYS A 237 -12.15 20.67 17.00
CA LYS A 237 -12.74 22.00 17.25
C LYS A 237 -13.47 22.10 18.60
N ASN A 238 -13.66 20.97 19.29
CA ASN A 238 -14.42 20.84 20.53
C ASN A 238 -13.51 20.54 21.73
#